data_AF-A0A9D5N8I9-F1
#
_entry.id   AF-A0A9D5N8I9-F1
#
_cell.length_a   1.000
_cell.length_b   1.000
_cell.length_c   1.000
_cell.angle_alpha   90.00
_cell.angle_beta   90.00
_cell.angle_gamma   90.00
#
_symmetry.space_group_name_H-M   'P 1'
#
loop_
_entity.id
_entity.type
_entity.pdbx_description
1 polymer ?
#
loop_
_entity_poly.entity_id
_entity_poly.type
_entity_poly.pdbx_seq_one_letter_code
_entity_poly.pdbx_strand_id
1 'polypeptide(L)'
;MKELLHHMLKNMELTIGYGRNYFTMSRGSFRYRKLVQWRRDLKKTGYELTEEGFKLTFLDERENREYIVDVTMHDGIYDAVMRDAPKNINRFWVRMPCGKNEHFYGCGETHSRFDLKGERVRIFVAEHQNASRISRKIVRDTVVGHDPERDFDFSQYESYYAQPTFVSSRKYYLYANTSRYAEFDFRKENQLSLRLQEKPVLHMESAKTFEEISERMCRRFGSYGKLPEWLYDGAILAIQEGCDAVERRVQKALDAGVKVNGVWSQDWCGCRRTGFGYQVMWNWQADDELYPHLKEKIAEWKEKGIHFLGYINPFMAIEKPLYKYASEHGYCVKNKKGEDYMVTITTFPAAMIDFTNSEAYDWYKNLIKENMIGIGMSGWMADFGEYLPVDCVLYDGDPKVYHNQWPAIWARMNREAVEECGVRDSVFFFMRAGYTGSI
;
A
#
# COMPACT_ATOMS: atom_id res chain seq x y z
N MET A 1 -11.69 -9.45 -28.53
CA MET A 1 -10.99 -9.22 -27.24
C MET A 1 -9.62 -9.88 -27.20
N LYS A 2 -9.47 -11.19 -27.51
CA LYS A 2 -8.14 -11.82 -27.68
C LYS A 2 -7.28 -11.08 -28.73
N GLU A 3 -7.88 -10.69 -29.85
CA GLU A 3 -7.21 -9.87 -30.88
C GLU A 3 -6.72 -8.50 -30.36
N LEU A 4 -7.37 -7.93 -29.35
CA LEU A 4 -6.98 -6.64 -28.79
C LEU A 4 -5.65 -6.75 -28.05
N LEU A 5 -5.55 -7.66 -27.08
CA LEU A 5 -4.33 -7.82 -26.28
C LEU A 5 -3.15 -8.24 -27.15
N HIS A 6 -3.39 -9.18 -28.06
CA HIS A 6 -2.40 -9.56 -29.06
C HIS A 6 -1.95 -8.35 -29.90
N HIS A 7 -2.89 -7.53 -30.41
CA HIS A 7 -2.55 -6.33 -31.18
C HIS A 7 -1.74 -5.33 -30.35
N MET A 8 -2.09 -5.10 -29.08
CA MET A 8 -1.38 -4.17 -28.21
C MET A 8 0.07 -4.60 -27.98
N LEU A 9 0.28 -5.87 -27.59
CA LEU A 9 1.61 -6.41 -27.34
C LEU A 9 2.42 -6.54 -28.64
N LYS A 10 1.79 -6.99 -29.74
CA LYS A 10 2.42 -7.02 -31.06
C LYS A 10 2.83 -5.64 -31.54
N ASN A 11 2.18 -4.57 -31.13
CA ASN A 11 2.55 -3.20 -31.50
C ASN A 11 3.23 -2.44 -30.34
N MET A 12 3.76 -3.17 -29.35
CA MET A 12 4.50 -2.54 -28.27
C MET A 12 5.83 -1.95 -28.77
N GLU A 13 6.17 -0.77 -28.27
CA GLU A 13 7.48 -0.15 -28.42
C GLU A 13 8.24 -0.24 -27.10
N LEU A 14 9.55 -0.40 -27.20
CA LEU A 14 10.43 -0.48 -26.04
C LEU A 14 11.55 0.56 -26.12
N THR A 15 11.75 1.28 -25.02
CA THR A 15 12.91 2.12 -24.79
C THR A 15 13.62 1.64 -23.55
N ILE A 16 14.94 1.65 -23.57
CA ILE A 16 15.79 1.35 -22.42
C ILE A 16 16.59 2.60 -22.00
N GLY A 17 17.08 2.58 -20.77
CA GLY A 17 17.86 3.67 -20.24
C GLY A 17 18.58 3.34 -18.96
N TYR A 18 19.39 4.30 -18.52
CA TYR A 18 19.97 4.31 -17.20
C TYR A 18 19.66 5.62 -16.50
N GLY A 19 19.40 5.54 -15.20
CA GLY A 19 19.22 6.72 -14.38
C GLY A 19 19.38 6.46 -12.91
N ARG A 20 19.41 7.56 -12.17
CA ARG A 20 19.44 7.59 -10.71
C ARG A 20 18.21 8.30 -10.18
N ASN A 21 17.75 7.84 -9.03
CA ASN A 21 16.69 8.49 -8.29
C ASN A 21 17.26 9.08 -7.02
N TYR A 22 16.72 10.24 -6.66
CA TYR A 22 16.95 10.87 -5.39
C TYR A 22 15.60 11.03 -4.72
N PHE A 23 15.49 10.46 -3.53
CA PHE A 23 14.32 10.55 -2.70
C PHE A 23 14.71 11.35 -1.46
N THR A 24 13.81 12.23 -1.06
CA THR A 24 13.89 12.91 0.24
C THR A 24 12.54 12.75 0.90
N MET A 25 12.54 12.16 2.09
CA MET A 25 11.34 11.95 2.89
C MET A 25 11.22 13.05 3.94
N SER A 26 10.01 13.56 4.14
CA SER A 26 9.68 14.42 5.26
C SER A 26 8.30 14.05 5.77
N ARG A 27 8.22 13.46 6.97
CA ARG A 27 6.98 12.99 7.59
C ARG A 27 6.13 12.16 6.62
N GLY A 28 6.76 11.20 5.94
CA GLY A 28 6.15 10.28 4.96
C GLY A 28 5.71 10.86 3.62
N SER A 29 5.85 12.18 3.41
CA SER A 29 5.81 12.73 2.06
C SER A 29 7.15 12.54 1.37
N PHE A 30 7.13 12.11 0.12
CA PHE A 30 8.34 11.86 -0.67
C PHE A 30 8.49 12.87 -1.79
N ARG A 31 9.54 13.69 -1.74
CA ARG A 31 9.99 14.39 -2.95
C ARG A 31 10.91 13.47 -3.73
N TYR A 32 10.59 13.36 -5.00
CA TYR A 32 11.26 12.44 -5.90
C TYR A 32 11.84 13.18 -7.10
N ARG A 33 13.16 13.08 -7.27
CA ARG A 33 13.88 13.62 -8.42
C ARG A 33 14.47 12.49 -9.24
N LYS A 34 14.10 12.43 -10.52
CA LYS A 34 14.66 11.54 -11.53
C LYS A 34 15.80 12.22 -12.27
N LEU A 35 16.91 11.51 -12.40
CA LEU A 35 17.95 11.85 -13.36
C LEU A 35 18.08 10.67 -14.34
N VAL A 36 17.54 10.82 -15.54
CA VAL A 36 17.79 9.90 -16.65
C VAL A 36 19.11 10.32 -17.29
N GLN A 37 20.14 9.50 -17.16
CA GLN A 37 21.48 9.79 -17.68
C GLN A 37 21.55 9.53 -19.18
N TRP A 38 20.89 8.47 -19.64
CA TRP A 38 20.71 8.21 -21.06
C TRP A 38 19.44 7.40 -21.29
N ARG A 39 18.91 7.53 -22.51
CA ARG A 39 17.69 6.88 -22.99
C ARG A 39 17.88 6.53 -24.46
N ARG A 40 17.45 5.34 -24.88
CA ARG A 40 17.53 4.86 -26.26
C ARG A 40 16.28 4.09 -26.63
N ASP A 41 15.67 4.47 -27.74
CA ASP A 41 14.57 3.71 -28.33
C ASP A 41 15.15 2.47 -29.02
N LEU A 42 14.49 1.33 -28.82
CA LEU A 42 14.88 0.09 -29.47
C LEU A 42 14.07 -0.10 -30.75
N LYS A 43 14.74 -0.53 -31.81
CA LYS A 43 14.08 -0.85 -33.07
C LYS A 43 13.50 -2.25 -32.99
N LYS A 44 12.20 -2.40 -33.20
CA LYS A 44 11.60 -3.72 -33.31
C LYS A 44 12.05 -4.39 -34.61
N THR A 45 12.73 -5.51 -34.52
CA THR A 45 13.32 -6.24 -35.66
C THR A 45 12.69 -7.60 -35.89
N GLY A 46 12.01 -8.18 -34.88
CA GLY A 46 11.47 -9.53 -34.96
C GLY A 46 10.08 -9.67 -34.36
N TYR A 47 9.30 -10.54 -34.99
CA TYR A 47 8.07 -11.13 -34.49
C TYR A 47 8.06 -12.59 -34.93
N GLU A 48 8.01 -13.51 -33.98
CA GLU A 48 8.05 -14.94 -34.25
C GLU A 48 6.97 -15.63 -33.42
N LEU A 49 6.14 -16.46 -34.05
CA LEU A 49 5.20 -17.30 -33.33
C LEU A 49 5.96 -18.42 -32.61
N THR A 50 5.54 -18.74 -31.40
CA THR A 50 6.08 -19.88 -30.63
C THR A 50 4.93 -20.84 -30.32
N GLU A 51 5.24 -22.04 -29.83
CA GLU A 51 4.21 -23.01 -29.42
C GLU A 51 3.26 -22.43 -28.35
N GLU A 52 3.80 -21.62 -27.44
CA GLU A 52 3.06 -21.04 -26.32
C GLU A 52 2.57 -19.61 -26.54
N GLY A 53 2.83 -19.00 -27.71
CA GLY A 53 2.48 -17.60 -27.97
C GLY A 53 3.33 -16.95 -29.06
N PHE A 54 4.10 -15.92 -28.71
CA PHE A 54 5.00 -15.25 -29.65
C PHE A 54 6.16 -14.54 -28.95
N LYS A 55 7.22 -14.28 -29.70
CA LYS A 55 8.44 -13.59 -29.28
C LYS A 55 8.60 -12.30 -30.06
N LEU A 56 9.01 -11.24 -29.37
CA LEU A 56 9.35 -9.95 -29.95
C LEU A 56 10.83 -9.66 -29.78
N THR A 57 11.50 -9.30 -30.86
CA THR A 57 12.93 -8.93 -30.85
C THR A 57 13.08 -7.43 -31.07
N PHE A 58 13.88 -6.79 -30.22
CA PHE A 58 14.19 -5.37 -30.23
C PHE A 58 15.70 -5.16 -30.28
N LEU A 59 16.20 -4.37 -31.22
CA LEU A 59 17.62 -4.06 -31.40
C LEU A 59 17.96 -2.68 -30.82
N ASP A 60 18.96 -2.62 -29.95
CA ASP A 60 19.71 -1.38 -29.68
C ASP A 60 20.75 -1.23 -30.81
N GLU A 61 20.43 -0.39 -31.80
CA GLU A 61 21.30 -0.16 -32.97
C GLU A 61 22.67 0.41 -32.57
N ARG A 62 22.78 1.06 -31.40
CA ARG A 62 24.05 1.65 -30.94
C ARG A 62 25.01 0.62 -30.34
N GLU A 63 24.50 -0.36 -29.59
CA GLU A 63 25.32 -1.42 -29.00
C GLU A 63 25.27 -2.72 -29.82
N ASN A 64 24.54 -2.71 -30.94
CA ASN A 64 24.22 -3.89 -31.75
C ASN A 64 23.76 -5.08 -30.90
N ARG A 65 22.85 -4.82 -29.96
CA ARG A 65 22.38 -5.80 -28.98
C ARG A 65 20.89 -6.01 -29.08
N GLU A 66 20.50 -7.27 -29.13
CA GLU A 66 19.09 -7.67 -29.10
C GLU A 66 18.56 -7.81 -27.67
N TYR A 67 17.29 -7.46 -27.54
CA TYR A 67 16.46 -7.63 -26.35
C TYR A 67 15.20 -8.37 -26.77
N ILE A 68 14.81 -9.34 -25.95
CA ILE A 68 13.70 -10.23 -26.27
C ILE A 68 12.61 -10.04 -25.23
N VAL A 69 11.37 -9.94 -25.71
CA VAL A 69 10.16 -10.06 -24.89
C VAL A 69 9.44 -11.33 -25.33
N ASP A 70 9.38 -12.32 -24.46
CA ASP A 70 8.58 -13.52 -24.66
C ASP A 70 7.14 -13.23 -24.21
N VAL A 71 6.17 -13.61 -25.04
CA VAL A 71 4.75 -13.49 -24.72
C VAL A 71 4.13 -14.88 -24.74
N THR A 72 3.73 -15.36 -23.56
CA THR A 72 2.95 -16.60 -23.44
C THR A 72 1.46 -16.29 -23.44
N MET A 73 0.68 -17.19 -24.04
CA MET A 73 -0.74 -17.05 -24.26
C MET A 73 -1.45 -18.31 -23.78
N HIS A 74 -2.33 -18.17 -22.79
CA HIS A 74 -3.16 -19.28 -22.30
C HIS A 74 -4.53 -18.74 -21.90
N ASP A 75 -5.62 -19.31 -22.41
CA ASP A 75 -7.00 -18.95 -22.03
C ASP A 75 -7.37 -17.44 -22.05
N GLY A 76 -6.74 -16.68 -22.95
CA GLY A 76 -6.96 -15.22 -23.06
C GLY A 76 -6.17 -14.38 -22.04
N ILE A 77 -5.25 -15.02 -21.32
CA ILE A 77 -4.18 -14.45 -20.52
C ILE A 77 -2.95 -14.25 -21.40
N TYR A 78 -2.29 -13.11 -21.25
CA TYR A 78 -1.06 -12.75 -21.92
C TYR A 78 -0.02 -12.34 -20.88
N ASP A 79 1.04 -13.13 -20.74
CA ASP A 79 2.19 -12.78 -19.91
C ASP A 79 3.35 -12.39 -20.81
N ALA A 80 3.75 -11.11 -20.77
CA ALA A 80 4.86 -10.57 -21.52
C ALA A 80 6.07 -10.35 -20.60
N VAL A 81 7.13 -11.12 -20.80
CA VAL A 81 8.32 -11.13 -19.95
C VAL A 81 9.53 -10.72 -20.79
N MET A 82 10.15 -9.61 -20.42
CA MET A 82 11.44 -9.24 -20.98
C MET A 82 12.53 -10.16 -20.41
N ARG A 83 13.35 -10.74 -21.30
CA ARG A 83 14.57 -11.46 -20.90
C ARG A 83 15.56 -10.52 -20.22
N ASP A 84 16.57 -11.08 -19.58
CA ASP A 84 17.51 -10.28 -18.78
C ASP A 84 18.18 -9.16 -19.58
N ALA A 85 18.24 -8.00 -18.94
CA ALA A 85 18.95 -6.83 -19.42
C ALA A 85 20.24 -6.63 -18.62
N PRO A 86 21.30 -6.07 -19.24
CA PRO A 86 22.50 -5.63 -18.55
C PRO A 86 22.23 -4.79 -17.29
N LYS A 87 23.06 -4.95 -16.25
CA LYS A 87 22.93 -4.21 -14.97
C LYS A 87 23.03 -2.69 -15.12
N ASN A 88 23.64 -2.18 -16.20
CA ASN A 88 23.69 -0.76 -16.52
C ASN A 88 22.39 -0.24 -17.17
N ILE A 89 21.33 -1.05 -17.26
CA ILE A 89 19.99 -0.66 -17.68
C ILE A 89 19.05 -0.83 -16.50
N ASN A 90 18.43 0.28 -16.09
CA ASN A 90 17.49 0.29 -14.97
C ASN A 90 16.27 1.20 -15.24
N ARG A 91 16.04 1.55 -16.50
CA ARG A 91 14.87 2.31 -16.94
C ARG A 91 14.30 1.65 -18.18
N PHE A 92 13.00 1.41 -18.17
CA PHE A 92 12.27 0.80 -19.26
C PHE A 92 11.03 1.63 -19.52
N TRP A 93 10.81 2.05 -20.76
CA TRP A 93 9.55 2.65 -21.20
C TRP A 93 8.89 1.69 -22.16
N VAL A 94 7.81 1.06 -21.71
CA VAL A 94 6.94 0.25 -22.55
C VAL A 94 5.82 1.13 -23.04
N ARG A 95 5.59 1.18 -24.35
CA ARG A 95 4.46 1.90 -24.93
C ARG A 95 3.61 0.95 -25.73
N MET A 96 2.29 1.08 -25.60
CA MET A 96 1.32 0.26 -26.32
C MET A 96 0.24 1.17 -26.91
N PRO A 97 -0.35 0.81 -28.06
CA PRO A 97 -1.46 1.56 -28.62
C PRO A 97 -2.65 1.52 -27.67
N CYS A 98 -3.38 2.63 -27.58
CA CYS A 98 -4.69 2.69 -26.92
C CYS A 98 -5.68 3.46 -27.78
N GLY A 99 -6.97 3.34 -27.49
CA GLY A 99 -8.03 4.08 -28.16
C GLY A 99 -8.07 5.55 -27.70
N LYS A 100 -8.44 6.44 -28.62
CA LYS A 100 -8.62 7.87 -28.35
C LYS A 100 -9.58 8.13 -27.17
N ASN A 101 -10.72 7.42 -27.16
CA ASN A 101 -11.77 7.51 -26.15
C ASN A 101 -11.67 6.36 -25.12
N GLU A 102 -10.50 5.76 -24.98
CA GLU A 102 -10.26 4.73 -23.97
C GLU A 102 -10.05 5.38 -22.60
N HIS A 103 -10.72 4.84 -21.58
CA HIS A 103 -10.64 5.28 -20.19
C HIS A 103 -9.86 4.28 -19.36
N PHE A 104 -9.21 4.73 -18.29
CA PHE A 104 -8.35 3.90 -17.46
C PHE A 104 -8.68 4.10 -15.97
N TYR A 105 -8.75 3.02 -15.21
CA TYR A 105 -9.17 3.03 -13.80
C TYR A 105 -8.19 2.21 -12.96
N GLY A 106 -8.16 2.45 -11.64
CA GLY A 106 -7.34 1.71 -10.69
C GLY A 106 -6.03 2.42 -10.35
N CYS A 107 -4.90 1.76 -10.61
CA CYS A 107 -3.57 2.13 -10.12
C CYS A 107 -3.43 2.12 -8.57
N GLY A 108 -4.28 1.35 -7.90
CA GLY A 108 -4.45 1.36 -6.43
C GLY A 108 -5.67 2.20 -6.04
N GLU A 109 -5.59 2.85 -4.89
CA GLU A 109 -6.57 3.83 -4.42
C GLU A 109 -6.17 5.22 -4.90
N THR A 110 -7.08 5.91 -5.57
CA THR A 110 -6.86 7.27 -6.09
C THR A 110 -7.91 8.21 -5.49
N HIS A 111 -7.47 9.35 -4.95
CA HIS A 111 -8.33 10.22 -4.13
C HIS A 111 -8.97 11.40 -4.88
N SER A 112 -8.52 11.71 -6.09
CA SER A 112 -8.97 12.90 -6.83
C SER A 112 -9.57 12.61 -8.19
N ARG A 113 -9.20 11.50 -8.85
CA ARG A 113 -9.71 11.13 -10.17
C ARG A 113 -9.92 9.63 -10.23
N PHE A 114 -11.12 9.20 -10.62
CA PHE A 114 -11.42 7.80 -10.88
C PHE A 114 -11.01 7.38 -12.30
N ASP A 115 -11.40 8.16 -13.32
CA ASP A 115 -10.86 8.00 -14.67
C ASP A 115 -9.51 8.72 -14.79
N LEU A 116 -8.50 7.96 -15.20
CA LEU A 116 -7.10 8.33 -15.25
C LEU A 116 -6.66 8.71 -16.67
N LYS A 117 -7.57 8.70 -17.66
CA LYS A 117 -7.26 9.24 -19.00
C LYS A 117 -6.85 10.70 -18.89
N GLY A 118 -5.75 11.08 -19.55
CA GLY A 118 -5.21 12.43 -19.42
C GLY A 118 -4.29 12.62 -18.21
N GLU A 119 -4.08 11.58 -17.39
CA GLU A 119 -3.24 11.66 -16.20
C GLU A 119 -1.95 10.84 -16.30
N ARG A 120 -0.97 11.21 -15.47
CA ARG A 120 0.22 10.40 -15.22
C ARG A 120 0.24 9.99 -13.76
N VAL A 121 0.01 8.72 -13.52
CA VAL A 121 -0.09 8.13 -12.19
C VAL A 121 1.27 7.65 -11.73
N ARG A 122 1.63 8.03 -10.50
CA ARG A 122 2.83 7.58 -9.82
C ARG A 122 2.52 6.28 -9.07
N ILE A 123 3.25 5.21 -9.38
CA ILE A 123 3.18 3.98 -8.60
C ILE A 123 4.30 4.03 -7.55
N PHE A 124 4.00 4.72 -6.46
CA PHE A 124 4.87 4.84 -5.30
C PHE A 124 4.02 5.21 -4.09
N VAL A 125 3.98 4.29 -3.14
CA VAL A 125 3.26 4.41 -1.87
C VAL A 125 3.79 5.63 -1.11
N ALA A 126 2.91 6.47 -0.58
CA ALA A 126 3.30 7.62 0.25
C ALA A 126 2.08 8.26 0.93
N GLU A 127 2.33 9.17 1.87
CA GLU A 127 1.26 9.93 2.50
C GLU A 127 0.45 10.75 1.49
N HIS A 128 -0.87 10.52 1.44
CA HIS A 128 -1.78 11.07 0.41
C HIS A 128 -1.73 12.61 0.35
N GLN A 129 -1.61 13.27 1.50
CA GLN A 129 -1.42 14.72 1.57
C GLN A 129 -0.30 15.10 2.53
N ASN A 130 0.58 15.98 2.06
CA ASN A 130 1.64 16.52 2.89
C ASN A 130 1.07 17.31 4.08
N ALA A 131 1.56 17.04 5.30
CA ALA A 131 1.15 17.73 6.52
C ALA A 131 1.19 19.28 6.42
N SER A 132 2.15 19.84 5.68
CA SER A 132 2.25 21.29 5.45
C SER A 132 1.17 21.85 4.51
N ARG A 133 0.54 20.99 3.70
CA ARG A 133 -0.59 21.34 2.84
C ARG A 133 -1.88 21.28 3.64
N ILE A 134 -2.05 20.27 4.49
CA ILE A 134 -3.17 20.19 5.43
C ILE A 134 -3.17 21.42 6.34
N SER A 135 -2.03 21.78 6.93
CA SER A 135 -1.94 22.97 7.79
C SER A 135 -2.23 24.27 7.04
N ARG A 136 -1.73 24.44 5.81
CA ARG A 136 -2.05 25.59 4.97
C ARG A 136 -3.53 25.64 4.56
N LYS A 137 -4.14 24.49 4.29
CA LYS A 137 -5.58 24.39 4.00
C LYS A 137 -6.38 24.85 5.22
N ILE A 138 -6.07 24.33 6.41
CA ILE A 138 -6.73 24.74 7.66
C ILE A 138 -6.59 26.24 7.89
N VAL A 139 -5.37 26.79 7.83
CA VAL A 139 -5.16 28.24 8.02
C VAL A 139 -5.93 29.06 7.00
N ARG A 140 -5.94 28.64 5.73
CA ARG A 140 -6.68 29.34 4.68
C ARG A 140 -8.18 29.23 4.89
N ASP A 141 -8.71 28.06 5.18
CA ASP A 141 -10.14 27.84 5.37
C ASP A 141 -10.66 28.67 6.56
N THR A 142 -9.84 28.84 7.61
CA THR A 142 -10.11 29.74 8.73
C THR A 142 -10.14 31.22 8.31
N VAL A 143 -9.33 31.64 7.32
CA VAL A 143 -9.18 33.05 6.91
C VAL A 143 -10.10 33.45 5.75
N VAL A 144 -10.30 32.56 4.78
CA VAL A 144 -10.93 32.83 3.48
C VAL A 144 -12.25 32.06 3.31
N GLY A 145 -12.59 31.17 4.25
CA GLY A 145 -13.73 30.27 4.14
C GLY A 145 -13.37 28.96 3.43
N HIS A 146 -14.07 27.90 3.82
CA HIS A 146 -13.95 26.58 3.22
C HIS A 146 -14.60 26.56 1.83
N ASP A 147 -13.83 26.13 0.83
CA ASP A 147 -14.33 25.92 -0.53
C ASP A 147 -14.32 24.40 -0.81
N PRO A 148 -15.49 23.74 -0.75
CA PRO A 148 -15.59 22.29 -0.89
C PRO A 148 -15.31 21.80 -2.33
N GLU A 149 -15.41 22.66 -3.33
CA GLU A 149 -15.24 22.31 -4.76
C GLU A 149 -13.78 22.44 -5.24
N ARG A 150 -12.88 22.92 -4.38
CA ARG A 150 -11.49 23.18 -4.77
C ARG A 150 -10.62 21.94 -4.69
N ASP A 151 -10.39 21.36 -5.86
CA ASP A 151 -9.39 20.31 -6.08
C ASP A 151 -7.99 20.87 -6.40
N PHE A 152 -6.98 20.07 -6.07
CA PHE A 152 -5.61 20.24 -6.56
C PHE A 152 -5.43 19.54 -7.92
N ASP A 153 -4.34 19.82 -8.62
CA ASP A 153 -4.00 19.03 -9.81
C ASP A 153 -3.72 17.58 -9.40
N PHE A 154 -4.12 16.59 -10.21
CA PHE A 154 -3.91 15.17 -9.93
C PHE A 154 -2.45 14.85 -9.56
N SER A 155 -1.49 15.49 -10.24
CA SER A 155 -0.05 15.35 -9.99
C SER A 155 0.42 15.75 -8.58
N GLN A 156 -0.43 16.43 -7.81
CA GLN A 156 -0.16 16.85 -6.44
C GLN A 156 -0.65 15.83 -5.41
N TYR A 157 -1.50 14.88 -5.80
CA TYR A 157 -1.95 13.81 -4.92
C TYR A 157 -0.94 12.67 -4.92
N GLU A 158 -0.78 12.07 -3.75
CA GLU A 158 -0.07 10.82 -3.56
C GLU A 158 -1.07 9.79 -3.01
N SER A 159 -0.68 8.53 -2.88
CA SER A 159 -1.56 7.51 -2.30
C SER A 159 -0.78 6.57 -1.41
N TYR A 160 -1.35 6.29 -0.24
CA TYR A 160 -0.86 5.27 0.67
C TYR A 160 -1.16 3.86 0.14
N TYR A 161 -2.07 3.73 -0.83
CA TYR A 161 -2.30 2.50 -1.59
C TYR A 161 -2.07 2.74 -3.09
N ALA A 162 -0.84 2.47 -3.54
CA ALA A 162 -0.52 2.44 -4.96
C ALA A 162 -0.47 0.99 -5.47
N GLN A 163 -0.87 0.73 -6.71
CA GLN A 163 -0.73 -0.59 -7.31
C GLN A 163 -0.38 -0.47 -8.80
N PRO A 164 0.60 -1.22 -9.33
CA PRO A 164 0.95 -1.19 -10.77
C PRO A 164 -0.07 -1.98 -11.62
N THR A 165 -1.36 -1.74 -11.39
CA THR A 165 -2.48 -2.41 -12.07
C THR A 165 -3.49 -1.37 -12.53
N PHE A 166 -3.94 -1.43 -13.78
CA PHE A 166 -5.06 -0.62 -14.25
C PHE A 166 -6.08 -1.47 -15.02
N VAL A 167 -7.33 -1.01 -15.04
CA VAL A 167 -8.42 -1.55 -15.86
C VAL A 167 -8.75 -0.55 -16.96
N SER A 168 -8.96 -1.03 -18.19
CA SER A 168 -9.37 -0.22 -19.34
C SER A 168 -10.88 -0.35 -19.61
N SER A 169 -11.51 0.73 -20.11
CA SER A 169 -12.89 0.69 -20.61
C SER A 169 -13.11 -0.31 -21.76
N ARG A 170 -12.04 -0.80 -22.39
CA ARG A 170 -12.07 -1.88 -23.38
C ARG A 170 -12.05 -3.28 -22.76
N LYS A 171 -12.33 -3.36 -21.44
CA LYS A 171 -12.53 -4.59 -20.66
C LYS A 171 -11.32 -5.51 -20.69
N TYR A 172 -10.17 -4.93 -20.35
CA TYR A 172 -8.98 -5.67 -19.98
C TYR A 172 -8.34 -5.00 -18.77
N TYR A 173 -7.54 -5.76 -18.02
CA TYR A 173 -6.63 -5.17 -17.05
C TYR A 173 -5.19 -5.49 -17.43
N LEU A 174 -4.27 -4.63 -17.01
CA LEU A 174 -2.83 -4.86 -17.08
C LEU A 174 -2.26 -4.72 -15.68
N TYR A 175 -1.45 -5.70 -15.29
CA TYR A 175 -0.60 -5.68 -14.12
C TYR A 175 0.87 -5.70 -14.54
N ALA A 176 1.65 -4.73 -14.07
CA ALA A 176 3.11 -4.78 -14.20
C ALA A 176 3.71 -5.30 -12.88
N ASN A 177 4.37 -6.45 -12.92
CA ASN A 177 5.07 -7.00 -11.78
C ASN A 177 6.38 -6.23 -11.54
N THR A 178 6.24 -5.12 -10.83
CA THR A 178 7.34 -4.27 -10.36
C THR A 178 7.03 -3.86 -8.94
N SER A 179 8.08 -3.65 -8.14
CA SER A 179 7.97 -3.09 -6.79
C SER A 179 8.84 -1.85 -6.63
N ARG A 180 9.75 -1.57 -7.55
CA ARG A 180 10.39 -0.26 -7.63
C ARG A 180 9.39 0.80 -8.09
N TYR A 181 9.79 2.06 -7.93
CA TYR A 181 9.06 3.20 -8.46
C TYR A 181 8.69 3.00 -9.94
N ALA A 182 7.43 3.24 -10.28
CA ALA A 182 6.96 3.27 -11.66
C ALA A 182 6.03 4.47 -11.92
N GLU A 183 5.79 4.77 -13.20
CA GLU A 183 4.72 5.70 -13.62
C GLU A 183 3.92 5.09 -14.75
N PHE A 184 2.59 5.20 -14.67
CA PHE A 184 1.69 4.90 -15.77
C PHE A 184 1.19 6.22 -16.36
N ASP A 185 1.42 6.44 -17.65
CA ASP A 185 1.17 7.69 -18.35
C ASP A 185 0.09 7.49 -19.41
N PHE A 186 -1.09 8.05 -19.16
CA PHE A 186 -2.29 7.95 -19.99
C PHE A 186 -2.62 9.28 -20.69
N ARG A 187 -1.65 10.20 -20.76
CA ARG A 187 -1.85 11.56 -21.31
C ARG A 187 -1.96 11.61 -22.83
N LYS A 188 -1.39 10.64 -23.54
CA LYS A 188 -1.45 10.61 -25.01
C LYS A 188 -2.78 10.02 -25.47
N GLU A 189 -3.32 10.56 -26.57
CA GLU A 189 -4.61 10.11 -27.13
C GLU A 189 -4.59 8.63 -27.50
N ASN A 190 -3.58 8.18 -28.25
CA ASN A 190 -3.54 6.85 -28.88
C ASN A 190 -2.43 5.93 -28.36
N GLN A 191 -1.83 6.26 -27.22
CA GLN A 191 -0.73 5.49 -26.66
C GLN A 191 -0.74 5.57 -25.14
N LEU A 192 -0.65 4.42 -24.46
CA LEU A 192 -0.33 4.35 -23.04
C LEU A 192 1.16 4.09 -22.87
N SER A 193 1.76 4.58 -21.78
CA SER A 193 3.17 4.33 -21.47
C SER A 193 3.37 3.88 -20.02
N LEU A 194 4.03 2.74 -19.84
CA LEU A 194 4.52 2.27 -18.54
C LEU A 194 6.00 2.65 -18.44
N ARG A 195 6.37 3.33 -17.35
CA ARG A 195 7.76 3.73 -17.06
C ARG A 195 8.22 2.96 -15.84
N LEU A 196 9.03 1.94 -16.08
CA LEU A 196 9.45 0.98 -15.08
C LEU A 196 10.93 1.16 -14.74
N GLN A 197 11.30 0.77 -13.53
CA GLN A 197 12.71 0.73 -13.09
C GLN A 197 13.27 -0.69 -12.99
N GLU A 198 12.45 -1.64 -13.38
CA GLU A 198 12.74 -3.06 -13.47
C GLU A 198 12.35 -3.51 -14.87
N LYS A 199 12.95 -4.61 -15.31
CA LYS A 199 12.62 -5.18 -16.61
C LYS A 199 11.11 -5.45 -16.69
N PRO A 200 10.44 -5.18 -17.82
CA PRO A 200 9.02 -5.42 -17.97
C PRO A 200 8.67 -6.88 -17.73
N VAL A 201 7.77 -7.09 -16.78
CA VAL A 201 7.05 -8.35 -16.55
C VAL A 201 5.58 -7.94 -16.45
N LEU A 202 4.83 -8.16 -17.52
CA LEU A 202 3.47 -7.67 -17.68
C LEU A 202 2.52 -8.85 -17.77
N HIS A 203 1.38 -8.73 -17.10
CA HIS A 203 0.29 -9.68 -17.17
C HIS A 203 -0.96 -8.95 -17.63
N MET A 204 -1.66 -9.49 -18.62
CA MET A 204 -2.87 -8.89 -19.19
C MET A 204 -3.95 -9.94 -19.38
N GLU A 205 -5.19 -9.59 -19.02
CA GLU A 205 -6.37 -10.39 -19.32
C GLU A 205 -7.51 -9.53 -19.83
N SER A 206 -8.35 -10.09 -20.70
CA SER A 206 -9.55 -9.44 -21.22
C SER A 206 -10.79 -10.29 -20.98
N ALA A 207 -11.93 -9.64 -20.76
CA ALA A 207 -13.20 -10.29 -20.46
C ALA A 207 -14.38 -9.54 -21.08
N LYS A 208 -15.55 -10.19 -21.17
CA LYS A 208 -16.72 -9.63 -21.87
C LYS A 208 -17.41 -8.56 -21.04
N THR A 209 -17.26 -8.62 -19.72
CA THR A 209 -17.88 -7.70 -18.77
C THR A 209 -16.87 -7.24 -17.71
N PHE A 210 -17.19 -6.19 -16.95
CA PHE A 210 -16.31 -5.71 -15.89
C PHE A 210 -16.37 -6.61 -14.66
N GLU A 211 -17.49 -7.30 -14.44
CA GLU A 211 -17.68 -8.33 -13.43
C GLU A 211 -16.68 -9.48 -13.66
N GLU A 212 -16.59 -9.99 -14.89
CA GLU A 212 -15.59 -11.02 -15.24
C GLU A 212 -14.15 -10.51 -15.08
N ILE A 213 -13.88 -9.21 -15.34
CA ILE A 213 -12.57 -8.61 -15.05
C ILE A 213 -12.28 -8.61 -13.56
N SER A 214 -13.25 -8.24 -12.73
CA SER A 214 -13.13 -8.27 -11.28
C SER A 214 -12.84 -9.68 -10.77
N GLU A 215 -13.57 -10.69 -11.26
CA GLU A 215 -13.34 -12.11 -10.91
C GLU A 215 -11.94 -12.59 -11.30
N ARG A 216 -11.44 -12.20 -12.49
CA ARG A 216 -10.06 -12.50 -12.92
C ARG A 216 -9.02 -11.86 -12.03
N MET A 217 -9.22 -10.58 -11.68
CA MET A 217 -8.34 -9.87 -10.75
C MET A 217 -8.36 -10.51 -9.37
N CYS A 218 -9.52 -10.94 -8.86
CA CYS A 218 -9.60 -11.67 -7.59
C CYS A 218 -8.85 -13.01 -7.64
N ARG A 219 -8.93 -13.76 -8.75
CA ARG A 219 -8.12 -14.99 -8.92
C ARG A 219 -6.62 -14.70 -8.90
N ARG A 220 -6.19 -13.54 -9.39
CA ARG A 220 -4.77 -13.16 -9.46
C ARG A 220 -4.23 -12.59 -8.15
N PHE A 221 -4.99 -11.70 -7.51
CA PHE A 221 -4.53 -10.92 -6.36
C PHE A 221 -5.06 -11.43 -5.03
N GLY A 222 -6.03 -12.34 -5.04
CA GLY A 222 -6.78 -12.75 -3.87
C GLY A 222 -8.12 -12.02 -3.76
N SER A 223 -8.94 -12.52 -2.84
CA SER A 223 -10.20 -11.90 -2.46
C SER A 223 -10.33 -11.95 -0.95
N TYR A 224 -10.94 -10.91 -0.37
CA TYR A 224 -11.31 -10.96 1.03
C TYR A 224 -12.42 -11.99 1.28
N GLY A 225 -12.39 -12.59 2.46
CA GLY A 225 -13.49 -13.44 2.93
C GLY A 225 -14.72 -12.62 3.32
N LYS A 226 -15.72 -13.30 3.87
CA LYS A 226 -16.86 -12.61 4.49
C LYS A 226 -16.37 -11.79 5.69
N LEU A 227 -17.00 -10.64 5.93
CA LEU A 227 -16.81 -9.89 7.16
C LEU A 227 -17.46 -10.67 8.33
N PRO A 228 -16.87 -10.62 9.55
CA PRO A 228 -17.50 -11.17 10.75
C PRO A 228 -18.97 -10.73 10.92
N GLU A 229 -19.84 -11.65 11.30
CA GLU A 229 -21.30 -11.41 11.38
C GLU A 229 -21.67 -10.25 12.32
N TRP A 230 -20.90 -10.03 13.38
CA TRP A 230 -21.17 -8.96 14.35
C TRP A 230 -21.09 -7.56 13.73
N LEU A 231 -20.39 -7.39 12.59
CA LEU A 231 -20.21 -6.08 11.94
C LEU A 231 -21.50 -5.53 11.30
N TYR A 232 -22.47 -6.38 10.96
CA TYR A 232 -23.63 -5.95 10.16
C TYR A 232 -24.72 -5.25 11.00
N ASP A 233 -24.71 -5.41 12.32
CA ASP A 233 -25.85 -5.06 13.18
C ASP A 233 -25.75 -3.68 13.87
N GLY A 234 -24.65 -2.94 13.71
CA GLY A 234 -24.47 -1.65 14.36
C GLY A 234 -23.24 -0.86 13.92
N ALA A 235 -23.07 0.31 14.54
CA ALA A 235 -21.90 1.17 14.34
C ALA A 235 -20.76 0.81 15.31
N ILE A 236 -19.53 0.95 14.81
CA ILE A 236 -18.32 0.98 15.65
C ILE A 236 -18.06 2.43 16.05
N LEU A 237 -18.16 2.73 17.35
CA LEU A 237 -17.92 4.08 17.85
C LEU A 237 -16.42 4.31 18.08
N ALA A 238 -15.86 5.38 17.51
CA ALA A 238 -14.51 5.81 17.84
C ALA A 238 -14.52 6.53 19.19
N ILE A 239 -13.96 5.90 20.24
CA ILE A 239 -13.95 6.44 21.61
C ILE A 239 -12.56 6.30 22.20
N GLN A 240 -12.11 7.37 22.84
CA GLN A 240 -10.85 7.45 23.57
C GLN A 240 -11.13 7.88 25.01
N GLU A 241 -10.06 7.95 25.83
CA GLU A 241 -10.06 8.40 27.23
C GLU A 241 -10.46 7.32 28.25
N GLY A 242 -10.21 6.04 27.95
CA GLY A 242 -10.28 4.95 28.94
C GLY A 242 -11.67 4.29 29.10
N CYS A 243 -11.73 3.28 29.98
CA CYS A 243 -12.92 2.43 30.19
C CYS A 243 -14.18 3.22 30.53
N ASP A 244 -14.11 4.19 31.45
CA ASP A 244 -15.26 5.00 31.86
C ASP A 244 -15.85 5.82 30.70
N ALA A 245 -14.97 6.32 29.81
CA ALA A 245 -15.40 7.07 28.65
C ALA A 245 -16.10 6.17 27.63
N VAL A 246 -15.58 4.95 27.42
CA VAL A 246 -16.22 3.91 26.61
C VAL A 246 -17.61 3.59 27.15
N GLU A 247 -17.72 3.18 28.42
CA GLU A 247 -18.99 2.79 29.03
C GLU A 247 -20.04 3.90 28.96
N ARG A 248 -19.67 5.13 29.37
CA ARG A 248 -20.58 6.28 29.36
C ARG A 248 -21.05 6.65 27.95
N ARG A 249 -20.16 6.66 26.96
CA ARG A 249 -20.50 7.09 25.59
C ARG A 249 -21.27 6.01 24.83
N VAL A 250 -20.94 4.73 25.04
CA VAL A 250 -21.71 3.60 24.51
C VAL A 250 -23.12 3.60 25.11
N GLN A 251 -23.25 3.71 26.43
CA GLN A 251 -24.58 3.73 27.07
C GLN A 251 -25.43 4.90 26.57
N LYS A 252 -24.85 6.10 26.46
CA LYS A 252 -25.53 7.26 25.90
C LYS A 252 -26.03 7.03 24.47
N ALA A 253 -25.26 6.33 23.63
CA ALA A 253 -25.67 6.00 22.27
C ALA A 253 -26.81 4.98 22.24
N LEU A 254 -26.73 3.94 23.08
CA LEU A 254 -27.78 2.94 23.25
C LEU A 254 -29.09 3.56 23.76
N ASP A 255 -29.02 4.43 24.77
CA ASP A 255 -30.18 5.16 25.32
C ASP A 255 -30.85 6.05 24.26
N ALA A 256 -30.08 6.53 23.29
CA ALA A 256 -30.58 7.31 22.15
C ALA A 256 -31.11 6.43 21.00
N GLY A 257 -31.13 5.10 21.15
CA GLY A 257 -31.61 4.15 20.14
C GLY A 257 -30.62 3.85 19.01
N VAL A 258 -29.34 4.24 19.16
CA VAL A 258 -28.28 3.89 18.19
C VAL A 258 -27.94 2.42 18.34
N LYS A 259 -27.94 1.69 17.22
CA LYS A 259 -27.39 0.32 17.19
C LYS A 259 -25.87 0.40 17.25
N VAL A 260 -25.29 -0.08 18.33
CA VAL A 260 -23.83 -0.13 18.55
C VAL A 260 -23.43 -1.59 18.68
N ASN A 261 -22.48 -2.04 17.86
CA ASN A 261 -21.92 -3.38 17.91
C ASN A 261 -20.44 -3.38 18.31
N GLY A 262 -19.81 -2.21 18.41
CA GLY A 262 -18.46 -2.14 18.89
C GLY A 262 -17.94 -0.74 19.20
N VAL A 263 -16.74 -0.72 19.77
CA VAL A 263 -15.96 0.47 20.05
C VAL A 263 -14.56 0.30 19.50
N TRP A 264 -14.05 1.34 18.87
CA TRP A 264 -12.65 1.43 18.47
C TRP A 264 -11.94 2.46 19.34
N SER A 265 -10.93 2.01 20.07
CA SER A 265 -10.17 2.81 21.02
C SER A 265 -8.68 2.75 20.70
N GLN A 266 -8.23 3.72 19.90
CA GLN A 266 -6.84 3.76 19.45
C GLN A 266 -5.82 4.02 20.57
N ASP A 267 -6.26 4.56 21.70
CA ASP A 267 -5.43 4.84 22.88
C ASP A 267 -5.44 3.70 23.90
N TRP A 268 -5.91 2.50 23.55
CA TRP A 268 -5.84 1.30 24.39
C TRP A 268 -4.42 1.03 24.95
N CYS A 269 -3.41 1.45 24.18
CA CYS A 269 -2.00 1.34 24.50
C CYS A 269 -1.40 2.60 25.16
N GLY A 270 -2.26 3.47 25.68
CA GLY A 270 -1.88 4.69 26.37
C GLY A 270 -1.78 5.90 25.44
N CYS A 271 -1.43 7.05 26.04
CA CYS A 271 -1.41 8.32 25.33
C CYS A 271 -0.16 9.16 25.63
N ARG A 272 0.09 10.12 24.74
CA ARG A 272 1.10 11.16 24.86
C ARG A 272 0.44 12.51 24.65
N ARG A 273 0.67 13.43 25.58
CA ARG A 273 0.28 14.84 25.40
C ARG A 273 1.43 15.58 24.73
N THR A 274 1.18 16.11 23.53
CA THR A 274 2.16 16.90 22.77
C THR A 274 1.62 18.31 22.53
N GLY A 275 2.45 19.22 22.00
CA GLY A 275 1.99 20.54 21.57
C GLY A 275 0.91 20.52 20.47
N PHE A 276 0.70 19.36 19.82
CA PHE A 276 -0.35 19.13 18.83
C PHE A 276 -1.57 18.40 19.41
N GLY A 277 -1.60 18.18 20.73
CA GLY A 277 -2.70 17.54 21.44
C GLY A 277 -2.45 16.08 21.82
N TYR A 278 -3.55 15.36 21.97
CA TYR A 278 -3.62 13.97 22.42
C TYR A 278 -3.18 13.02 21.29
N GLN A 279 -2.09 12.28 21.50
CA GLN A 279 -1.55 11.31 20.53
C GLN A 279 -1.46 9.93 21.16
N VAL A 280 -1.57 8.87 20.34
CA VAL A 280 -1.46 7.48 20.79
C VAL A 280 -0.02 7.17 21.20
N MET A 281 0.15 6.44 22.30
CA MET A 281 1.45 5.92 22.71
C MET A 281 1.76 4.63 21.94
N TRP A 282 2.75 4.65 21.04
CA TRP A 282 3.08 3.49 20.20
C TRP A 282 3.86 2.41 20.95
N ASN A 283 3.18 1.73 21.85
CA ASN A 283 3.69 0.59 22.61
C ASN A 283 2.57 -0.43 22.75
N TRP A 284 2.52 -1.42 21.86
CA TRP A 284 1.39 -2.33 21.60
C TRP A 284 1.11 -3.33 22.73
N GLN A 285 0.80 -2.80 23.89
CA GLN A 285 0.39 -3.46 25.13
C GLN A 285 -0.69 -2.60 25.77
N ALA A 286 -1.62 -3.22 26.50
CA ALA A 286 -2.65 -2.49 27.22
C ALA A 286 -2.01 -1.55 28.25
N ASP A 287 -2.50 -0.32 28.31
CA ASP A 287 -2.07 0.65 29.32
C ASP A 287 -3.03 0.56 30.51
N ASP A 288 -2.60 -0.11 31.58
CA ASP A 288 -3.44 -0.38 32.76
C ASP A 288 -3.82 0.90 33.54
N GLU A 289 -3.11 2.01 33.34
CA GLU A 289 -3.48 3.30 33.92
C GLU A 289 -4.71 3.89 33.22
N LEU A 290 -4.76 3.83 31.88
CA LEU A 290 -5.85 4.37 31.07
C LEU A 290 -7.01 3.38 30.89
N TYR A 291 -6.71 2.08 30.76
CA TYR A 291 -7.66 0.99 30.56
C TYR A 291 -7.41 -0.13 31.60
N PRO A 292 -7.75 0.09 32.88
CA PRO A 292 -7.52 -0.90 33.92
C PRO A 292 -8.32 -2.17 33.65
N HIS A 293 -7.66 -3.34 33.79
CA HIS A 293 -8.27 -4.66 33.60
C HIS A 293 -8.96 -4.79 32.23
N LEU A 294 -8.27 -4.32 31.17
CA LEU A 294 -8.86 -4.24 29.83
C LEU A 294 -9.36 -5.60 29.32
N LYS A 295 -8.65 -6.70 29.62
CA LYS A 295 -9.06 -8.04 29.21
C LYS A 295 -10.42 -8.42 29.78
N GLU A 296 -10.62 -8.16 31.07
CA GLU A 296 -11.89 -8.39 31.78
C GLU A 296 -12.98 -7.48 31.21
N LYS A 297 -12.66 -6.20 30.98
CA LYS A 297 -13.59 -5.23 30.38
C LYS A 297 -14.05 -5.61 28.97
N ILE A 298 -13.15 -6.11 28.14
CA ILE A 298 -13.49 -6.61 26.81
C ILE A 298 -14.47 -7.79 26.90
N ALA A 299 -14.28 -8.70 27.84
CA ALA A 299 -15.21 -9.80 28.07
C ALA A 299 -16.60 -9.30 28.51
N GLU A 300 -16.65 -8.37 29.48
CA GLU A 300 -17.89 -7.73 29.95
C GLU A 300 -18.65 -7.00 28.82
N TRP A 301 -17.94 -6.26 27.96
CA TRP A 301 -18.55 -5.57 26.81
C TRP A 301 -19.06 -6.57 25.78
N LYS A 302 -18.31 -7.65 25.53
CA LYS A 302 -18.70 -8.69 24.59
C LYS A 302 -19.96 -9.44 25.02
N GLU A 303 -20.15 -9.69 26.32
CA GLU A 303 -21.41 -10.25 26.86
C GLU A 303 -22.63 -9.36 26.58
N LYS A 304 -22.41 -8.05 26.41
CA LYS A 304 -23.44 -7.06 26.04
C LYS A 304 -23.56 -6.87 24.52
N GLY A 305 -22.87 -7.67 23.71
CA GLY A 305 -22.84 -7.55 22.25
C GLY A 305 -21.97 -6.40 21.74
N ILE A 306 -21.09 -5.83 22.58
CA ILE A 306 -20.20 -4.72 22.20
C ILE A 306 -18.77 -5.25 22.02
N HIS A 307 -18.31 -5.28 20.78
CA HIS A 307 -16.96 -5.69 20.41
C HIS A 307 -15.94 -4.57 20.65
N PHE A 308 -14.74 -4.92 21.08
CA PHE A 308 -13.65 -3.95 21.27
C PHE A 308 -12.59 -4.06 20.18
N LEU A 309 -12.19 -2.93 19.63
CA LEU A 309 -11.18 -2.81 18.59
C LEU A 309 -10.04 -1.90 19.03
N GLY A 310 -8.81 -2.36 18.80
CA GLY A 310 -7.58 -1.62 19.14
C GLY A 310 -6.94 -0.89 17.96
N TYR A 311 -5.65 -0.61 18.10
CA TYR A 311 -4.82 0.07 17.10
C TYR A 311 -3.38 -0.43 17.17
N ILE A 312 -2.73 -0.61 16.02
CA ILE A 312 -1.32 -1.00 15.93
C ILE A 312 -0.71 -0.46 14.64
N ASN A 313 0.59 -0.14 14.66
CA ASN A 313 1.35 0.30 13.48
C ASN A 313 2.83 -0.13 13.58
N PRO A 314 3.59 -0.21 12.47
CA PRO A 314 4.93 -0.81 12.44
C PRO A 314 6.04 0.03 13.12
N PHE A 315 5.68 1.02 13.94
CA PHE A 315 6.60 1.84 14.70
C PHE A 315 6.54 1.56 16.20
N MET A 316 7.57 1.98 16.92
CA MET A 316 7.66 1.88 18.39
C MET A 316 8.09 3.22 19.02
N ALA A 317 7.46 3.55 20.13
CA ALA A 317 7.79 4.68 20.99
C ALA A 317 9.13 4.40 21.71
N ILE A 318 10.10 5.30 21.53
CA ILE A 318 11.48 5.09 21.99
C ILE A 318 11.62 5.10 23.53
N GLU A 319 10.63 5.65 24.23
CA GLU A 319 10.62 5.70 25.69
C GLU A 319 10.00 4.46 26.37
N LYS A 320 9.56 3.46 25.59
CA LYS A 320 8.80 2.31 26.11
C LYS A 320 9.57 0.97 26.02
N PRO A 321 9.21 -0.03 26.86
CA PRO A 321 9.95 -1.30 26.94
C PRO A 321 10.01 -2.11 25.64
N LEU A 322 8.95 -2.12 24.82
CA LEU A 322 8.95 -2.87 23.56
C LEU A 322 10.01 -2.37 22.57
N TYR A 323 10.24 -1.05 22.51
CA TYR A 323 11.33 -0.50 21.72
C TYR A 323 12.70 -0.96 22.25
N LYS A 324 12.90 -0.89 23.57
CA LYS A 324 14.16 -1.32 24.18
C LYS A 324 14.50 -2.77 23.81
N TYR A 325 13.50 -3.65 23.92
CA TYR A 325 13.64 -5.05 23.51
C TYR A 325 13.99 -5.16 22.02
N ALA A 326 13.25 -4.50 21.13
CA ALA A 326 13.52 -4.52 19.70
C ALA A 326 14.92 -4.01 19.34
N SER A 327 15.38 -2.95 19.99
CA SER A 327 16.70 -2.36 19.77
C SER A 327 17.82 -3.33 20.18
N GLU A 328 17.70 -3.93 21.38
CA GLU A 328 18.66 -4.90 21.93
C GLU A 328 18.78 -6.18 21.09
N HIS A 329 17.69 -6.60 20.43
CA HIS A 329 17.66 -7.78 19.55
C HIS A 329 17.94 -7.46 18.07
N GLY A 330 18.19 -6.19 17.73
CA GLY A 330 18.48 -5.80 16.35
C GLY A 330 17.27 -5.88 15.40
N TYR A 331 16.06 -5.72 15.93
CA TYR A 331 14.81 -5.81 15.17
C TYR A 331 14.39 -4.51 14.49
N CYS A 332 15.05 -3.39 14.79
CA CYS A 332 14.78 -2.11 14.15
C CYS A 332 15.47 -1.98 12.79
N VAL A 333 14.81 -1.31 11.84
CA VAL A 333 15.44 -0.82 10.61
C VAL A 333 16.62 0.06 10.98
N LYS A 334 17.73 -0.04 10.23
CA LYS A 334 18.97 0.69 10.53
C LYS A 334 19.20 1.87 9.59
N ASN A 335 19.95 2.85 10.05
CA ASN A 335 20.54 3.89 9.20
C ASN A 335 21.91 3.44 8.68
N LYS A 336 22.55 4.26 7.83
CA LYS A 336 23.87 3.94 7.24
C LYS A 336 25.02 3.90 8.24
N LYS A 337 24.83 4.37 9.48
CA LYS A 337 25.79 4.29 10.58
C LYS A 337 25.60 3.03 11.43
N GLY A 338 24.57 2.22 11.14
CA GLY A 338 24.22 1.03 11.92
C GLY A 338 23.36 1.32 13.15
N GLU A 339 22.90 2.56 13.33
CA GLU A 339 22.01 2.94 14.43
C GLU A 339 20.54 2.67 14.03
N ASP A 340 19.65 2.53 15.01
CA ASP A 340 18.21 2.42 14.76
C ASP A 340 17.69 3.65 14.01
N TYR A 341 16.92 3.41 12.94
CA TYR A 341 16.40 4.46 12.09
C TYR A 341 15.17 5.09 12.75
N MET A 342 15.31 6.36 13.14
CA MET A 342 14.23 7.14 13.72
C MET A 342 13.43 7.88 12.66
N VAL A 343 12.11 7.65 12.61
CA VAL A 343 11.18 8.38 11.77
C VAL A 343 10.42 9.39 12.62
N THR A 344 10.48 10.67 12.26
CA THR A 344 9.61 11.69 12.87
C THR A 344 8.33 11.81 12.06
N ILE A 345 7.21 11.34 12.62
CA ILE A 345 5.93 11.30 11.92
C ILE A 345 5.13 12.58 12.22
N THR A 346 4.88 12.87 13.50
CA THR A 346 4.20 14.09 13.95
C THR A 346 5.19 15.01 14.66
N THR A 347 5.40 14.76 15.96
CA THR A 347 6.18 15.57 16.88
C THR A 347 7.22 14.80 17.66
N PHE A 348 7.24 13.48 17.51
CA PHE A 348 8.18 12.62 18.21
C PHE A 348 8.87 11.64 17.25
N PRO A 349 10.11 11.23 17.56
CA PRO A 349 10.78 10.16 16.85
C PRO A 349 10.20 8.80 17.28
N ALA A 350 10.03 7.91 16.32
CA ALA A 350 9.70 6.51 16.56
C ALA A 350 10.64 5.61 15.76
N ALA A 351 10.99 4.46 16.32
CA ALA A 351 11.76 3.44 15.62
C ALA A 351 10.84 2.61 14.73
N MET A 352 11.30 2.25 13.53
CA MET A 352 10.56 1.37 12.63
C MET A 352 11.09 -0.06 12.76
N ILE A 353 10.19 -1.04 12.89
CA ILE A 353 10.58 -2.46 12.97
C ILE A 353 10.91 -2.99 11.57
N ASP A 354 11.91 -3.85 11.48
CA ASP A 354 12.38 -4.42 10.23
C ASP A 354 11.75 -5.79 9.95
N PHE A 355 10.68 -5.80 9.16
CA PHE A 355 9.98 -7.02 8.78
C PHE A 355 10.71 -7.88 7.73
N THR A 356 11.90 -7.49 7.26
CA THR A 356 12.77 -8.35 6.46
C THR A 356 13.63 -9.28 7.32
N ASN A 357 13.73 -8.99 8.62
CA ASN A 357 14.24 -9.92 9.62
C ASN A 357 13.10 -10.85 10.07
N SER A 358 13.23 -12.16 9.81
CA SER A 358 12.19 -13.13 10.17
C SER A 358 11.92 -13.21 11.67
N GLU A 359 12.95 -13.02 12.52
CA GLU A 359 12.76 -13.01 13.97
C GLU A 359 11.97 -11.79 14.43
N ALA A 360 12.26 -10.61 13.85
CA ALA A 360 11.51 -9.40 14.13
C ALA A 360 10.07 -9.50 13.63
N TYR A 361 9.87 -10.11 12.46
CA TYR A 361 8.54 -10.38 11.89
C TYR A 361 7.71 -11.27 12.82
N ASP A 362 8.26 -12.41 13.27
CA ASP A 362 7.55 -13.33 14.15
C ASP A 362 7.32 -12.76 15.55
N TRP A 363 8.30 -12.04 16.10
CA TRP A 363 8.14 -11.33 17.36
C TRP A 363 6.99 -10.33 17.30
N TYR A 364 6.94 -9.50 16.24
CA TYR A 364 5.90 -8.50 16.09
C TYR A 364 4.53 -9.14 15.84
N LYS A 365 4.46 -10.22 15.05
CA LYS A 365 3.25 -11.03 14.87
C LYS A 365 2.74 -11.60 16.21
N ASN A 366 3.64 -12.04 17.09
CA ASN A 366 3.28 -12.51 18.42
C ASN A 366 2.74 -11.39 19.32
N LEU A 367 3.16 -10.12 19.16
CA LEU A 367 2.51 -9.00 19.86
C LEU A 367 1.02 -8.88 19.48
N ILE A 368 0.67 -9.07 18.20
CA ILE A 368 -0.73 -9.07 17.75
C ILE A 368 -1.48 -10.25 18.39
N LYS A 369 -0.88 -11.44 18.36
CA LYS A 369 -1.49 -12.67 18.88
C LYS A 369 -1.72 -12.60 20.39
N GLU A 370 -0.75 -12.11 21.15
CA GLU A 370 -0.77 -12.13 22.61
C GLU A 370 -1.45 -10.88 23.20
N ASN A 371 -1.06 -9.69 22.75
CA ASN A 371 -1.49 -8.44 23.37
C ASN A 371 -2.79 -7.88 22.80
N MET A 372 -3.30 -8.42 21.69
CA MET A 372 -4.53 -7.97 21.05
C MET A 372 -5.54 -9.10 20.96
N ILE A 373 -5.26 -10.14 20.18
CA ILE A 373 -6.17 -11.30 20.06
C ILE A 373 -6.32 -12.00 21.41
N GLY A 374 -5.20 -12.24 22.11
CA GLY A 374 -5.14 -12.96 23.39
C GLY A 374 -5.86 -12.27 24.56
N ILE A 375 -6.12 -10.96 24.46
CA ILE A 375 -6.94 -10.22 25.44
C ILE A 375 -8.40 -10.07 25.00
N GLY A 376 -8.79 -10.62 23.85
CA GLY A 376 -10.17 -10.68 23.37
C GLY A 376 -10.58 -9.60 22.37
N MET A 377 -9.64 -8.82 21.83
CA MET A 377 -9.98 -7.82 20.79
C MET A 377 -10.62 -8.50 19.58
N SER A 378 -11.72 -7.91 19.10
CA SER A 378 -12.43 -8.39 17.90
C SER A 378 -11.97 -7.69 16.63
N GLY A 379 -10.98 -6.81 16.72
CA GLY A 379 -10.43 -6.12 15.59
C GLY A 379 -9.47 -5.01 15.94
N TRP A 380 -8.91 -4.36 14.92
CA TRP A 380 -8.05 -3.19 15.11
C TRP A 380 -7.83 -2.44 13.80
N MET A 381 -7.43 -1.17 13.93
CA MET A 381 -6.77 -0.48 12.82
C MET A 381 -5.31 -0.95 12.76
N ALA A 382 -4.91 -1.56 11.66
CA ALA A 382 -3.52 -1.84 11.32
C ALA A 382 -2.99 -0.70 10.44
N ASP A 383 -2.53 0.35 11.11
CA ASP A 383 -2.22 1.64 10.50
C ASP A 383 -0.81 1.68 9.89
N PHE A 384 -0.56 2.71 9.07
CA PHE A 384 0.68 2.95 8.33
C PHE A 384 1.05 1.82 7.35
N GLY A 385 2.31 1.80 6.93
CA GLY A 385 2.87 0.93 5.89
C GLY A 385 3.62 1.75 4.83
N GLU A 386 3.26 3.02 4.66
CA GLU A 386 3.70 3.88 3.56
C GLU A 386 4.98 4.70 3.82
N TYR A 387 5.63 4.50 4.96
CA TYR A 387 6.69 5.39 5.47
C TYR A 387 8.10 4.79 5.45
N LEU A 388 8.30 3.58 4.89
CA LEU A 388 9.63 2.96 4.88
C LEU A 388 10.66 3.90 4.21
N PRO A 389 11.70 4.35 4.92
CA PRO A 389 12.68 5.25 4.32
C PRO A 389 13.50 4.53 3.25
N VAL A 390 13.58 5.06 2.04
CA VAL A 390 14.32 4.40 0.93
C VAL A 390 15.85 4.52 1.03
N ASP A 391 16.36 5.23 2.04
CA ASP A 391 17.77 5.39 2.35
C ASP A 391 18.21 4.61 3.60
N CYS A 392 17.31 3.81 4.18
CA CYS A 392 17.61 2.92 5.30
C CYS A 392 18.47 1.72 4.88
N VAL A 393 18.82 0.92 5.87
CA VAL A 393 19.45 -0.39 5.72
C VAL A 393 18.50 -1.40 6.36
N LEU A 394 18.07 -2.37 5.55
CA LEU A 394 17.24 -3.49 5.97
C LEU A 394 18.13 -4.69 6.31
N TYR A 395 17.62 -5.62 7.11
CA TYR A 395 18.24 -6.91 7.39
C TYR A 395 18.47 -7.68 6.10
N ASP A 396 17.47 -7.71 5.20
CA ASP A 396 17.61 -8.25 3.85
C ASP A 396 16.94 -7.38 2.79
N GLY A 397 17.57 -7.30 1.62
CA GLY A 397 17.02 -6.67 0.42
C GLY A 397 17.24 -5.16 0.23
N ASP A 398 16.70 -4.64 -0.88
CA ASP A 398 16.83 -3.23 -1.25
C ASP A 398 15.61 -2.41 -0.77
N PRO A 399 15.79 -1.38 0.07
CA PRO A 399 14.67 -0.57 0.57
C PRO A 399 13.88 0.13 -0.55
N LYS A 400 14.46 0.35 -1.73
CA LYS A 400 13.74 0.91 -2.89
C LYS A 400 12.78 -0.07 -3.55
N VAL A 401 12.90 -1.36 -3.26
CA VAL A 401 11.97 -2.41 -3.65
C VAL A 401 10.96 -2.59 -2.52
N TYR A 402 11.46 -2.78 -1.29
CA TYR A 402 10.64 -3.04 -0.12
C TYR A 402 9.72 -1.90 0.27
N HIS A 403 10.05 -0.64 -0.08
CA HIS A 403 9.20 0.51 0.24
C HIS A 403 7.76 0.34 -0.24
N ASN A 404 7.57 -0.03 -1.51
CA ASN A 404 6.23 -0.26 -2.03
C ASN A 404 5.65 -1.58 -1.50
N GLN A 405 6.47 -2.59 -1.22
CA GLN A 405 5.97 -3.87 -0.70
C GLN A 405 5.58 -3.82 0.77
N TRP A 406 6.06 -2.82 1.52
CA TRP A 406 5.91 -2.73 2.96
C TRP A 406 4.47 -2.83 3.45
N PRO A 407 3.49 -2.13 2.84
CA PRO A 407 2.08 -2.29 3.22
C PRO A 407 1.55 -3.72 3.04
N ALA A 408 1.98 -4.44 1.99
CA ALA A 408 1.57 -5.83 1.75
C ALA A 408 2.23 -6.81 2.74
N ILE A 409 3.49 -6.57 3.11
CA ILE A 409 4.17 -7.34 4.17
C ILE A 409 3.44 -7.15 5.51
N TRP A 410 3.08 -5.90 5.82
CA TRP A 410 2.33 -5.57 7.03
C TRP A 410 0.93 -6.19 7.03
N ALA A 411 0.21 -6.13 5.91
CA ALA A 411 -1.11 -6.78 5.76
C ALA A 411 -1.03 -8.30 5.96
N ARG A 412 -0.02 -8.94 5.35
CA ARG A 412 0.21 -10.38 5.50
C ARG A 412 0.46 -10.76 6.96
N MET A 413 1.26 -9.99 7.70
CA MET A 413 1.52 -10.28 9.12
C MET A 413 0.23 -10.28 9.95
N ASN A 414 -0.64 -9.29 9.75
CA ASN A 414 -1.93 -9.21 10.46
C ASN A 414 -2.84 -10.39 10.09
N ARG A 415 -2.88 -10.75 8.79
CA ARG A 415 -3.64 -11.91 8.32
C ARG A 415 -3.12 -13.22 8.93
N GLU A 416 -1.80 -13.43 8.94
CA GLU A 416 -1.18 -14.61 9.53
C GLU A 416 -1.46 -14.70 11.04
N ALA A 417 -1.42 -13.59 11.78
CA ALA A 417 -1.78 -13.58 13.20
C ALA A 417 -3.24 -14.05 13.42
N VAL A 418 -4.18 -13.57 12.60
CA VAL A 418 -5.60 -13.97 12.66
C VAL A 418 -5.79 -15.44 12.27
N GLU A 419 -5.09 -15.91 11.23
CA GLU A 419 -5.15 -17.29 10.75
C GLU A 419 -4.54 -18.28 11.75
N GLU A 420 -3.36 -17.98 12.30
CA GLU A 420 -2.67 -18.80 13.31
C GLU A 420 -3.44 -18.89 14.63
N CYS A 421 -4.20 -17.86 14.99
CA CYS A 421 -5.08 -17.88 16.15
C CYS A 421 -6.44 -18.56 15.88
N GLY A 422 -6.75 -18.91 14.62
CA GLY A 422 -8.02 -19.56 14.26
C GLY A 422 -9.26 -18.68 14.44
N VAL A 423 -9.11 -17.35 14.30
CA VAL A 423 -10.16 -16.36 14.61
C VAL A 423 -10.69 -15.59 13.39
N ARG A 424 -10.42 -16.09 12.18
CA ARG A 424 -10.74 -15.45 10.89
C ARG A 424 -12.21 -15.00 10.73
N ASP A 425 -13.15 -15.75 11.29
CA ASP A 425 -14.59 -15.44 11.16
C ASP A 425 -15.11 -14.46 12.24
N SER A 426 -14.25 -14.09 13.19
CA SER A 426 -14.63 -13.28 14.36
C SER A 426 -13.83 -11.99 14.53
N VAL A 427 -12.61 -11.95 13.99
CA VAL A 427 -11.69 -10.81 14.10
C VAL A 427 -11.57 -10.09 12.77
N PHE A 428 -11.69 -8.77 12.80
CA PHE A 428 -11.59 -7.90 11.63
C PHE A 428 -10.52 -6.82 11.84
N PHE A 429 -9.54 -6.72 10.95
CA PHE A 429 -8.64 -5.59 10.93
C PHE A 429 -8.80 -4.79 9.63
N PHE A 430 -8.48 -3.50 9.69
CA PHE A 430 -8.57 -2.60 8.56
C PHE A 430 -7.31 -1.76 8.43
N MET A 431 -6.97 -1.45 7.18
CA MET A 431 -5.73 -0.78 6.80
C MET A 431 -6.02 0.37 5.86
N ARG A 432 -5.17 1.38 5.87
CA ARG A 432 -5.15 2.41 4.83
C ARG A 432 -4.16 2.07 3.72
N ALA A 433 -2.92 1.75 4.08
CA ALA A 433 -1.86 1.56 3.10
C ALA A 433 -1.97 0.22 2.39
N GLY A 434 -1.58 0.18 1.12
CA GLY A 434 -1.67 -1.02 0.31
C GLY A 434 -0.68 -1.07 -0.83
N TYR A 435 -0.40 -2.29 -1.27
CA TYR A 435 0.29 -2.58 -2.52
C TYR A 435 -0.19 -3.91 -3.09
N THR A 436 0.43 -4.37 -4.18
CA THR A 436 0.18 -5.74 -4.66
C THR A 436 0.52 -6.74 -3.55
N GLY A 437 -0.44 -7.61 -3.20
CA GLY A 437 -0.32 -8.61 -2.14
C GLY A 437 -0.93 -8.20 -0.79
N SER A 438 -1.55 -7.02 -0.69
CA SER A 438 -2.33 -6.61 0.48
C SER A 438 -3.66 -7.35 0.65
N ILE A 439 -4.12 -8.07 -0.39
CA ILE A 439 -5.30 -8.93 -0.39
C ILE A 439 -4.88 -10.37 -0.16
#